data_AF-A0A3D8YIP1-F1
#
_entry.id   AF-A0A3D8YIP1-F1
#
_cell.length_a   1.000
_cell.length_b   1.000
_cell.length_c   1.000
_cell.angle_alpha   90.00
_cell.angle_beta   90.00
_cell.angle_gamma   90.00
#
_symmetry.space_group_name_H-M   'P 1'
#
loop_
_entity.id
_entity.type
_entity.pdbx_description
1 polymer ?
#
loop_
_entity_poly.entity_id
_entity_poly.type
_entity_poly.pdbx_seq_one_letter_code
_entity_poly.pdbx_strand_id
1 'polypeptide(L)'
;SKGIGAEIAKPLASMGLKVWINYRSNAEVADALKNELEEKGYKAAVIKFDAASESGFIEAIQTIVQSDGSLSYLVNNAGVVRDKLAIKMKTEDFHHVIENN
;
A
#
# COMPACT_ATOMS: atom_id res chain seq x y z
N SER A 1 0.15 -6.04 1.40
CA SER A 1 -0.27 -5.83 -0.01
C SER A 1 -0.43 -7.19 -0.71
N LYS A 2 -1.49 -7.41 -1.50
CA LYS A 2 -1.65 -8.61 -2.36
C LYS A 2 -1.52 -8.20 -3.83
N GLY A 3 -1.07 -9.13 -4.69
CA GLY A 3 -1.06 -8.93 -6.14
C GLY A 3 -0.01 -7.92 -6.61
N ILE A 4 -0.42 -6.93 -7.42
CA ILE A 4 0.46 -5.99 -8.14
C ILE A 4 1.44 -5.28 -7.21
N GLY A 5 0.98 -4.81 -6.04
CA GLY A 5 1.86 -4.09 -5.12
C GLY A 5 3.00 -4.95 -4.56
N ALA A 6 2.79 -6.27 -4.39
CA ALA A 6 3.85 -7.18 -3.98
C ALA A 6 4.87 -7.42 -5.11
N GLU A 7 4.39 -7.57 -6.35
CA GLU A 7 5.24 -7.74 -7.53
C GLU A 7 6.00 -6.47 -7.91
N ILE A 8 5.54 -5.28 -7.48
CA ILE A 8 6.32 -4.03 -7.57
C ILE A 8 7.35 -3.95 -6.44
N ALA A 9 7.00 -4.37 -5.21
CA ALA A 9 7.91 -4.29 -4.07
C ALA A 9 9.20 -5.12 -4.26
N LYS A 10 9.08 -6.32 -4.83
CA LYS A 10 10.21 -7.25 -5.07
C LYS A 10 11.33 -6.65 -5.95
N PRO A 11 11.07 -6.12 -7.16
CA PRO A 11 12.11 -5.53 -7.99
C PRO A 11 12.69 -4.26 -7.37
N LEU A 12 11.87 -3.40 -6.73
CA LEU A 12 12.39 -2.21 -6.04
C LEU A 12 13.36 -2.58 -4.91
N ALA A 13 13.00 -3.59 -4.11
CA ALA A 13 13.88 -4.12 -3.07
C ALA A 13 15.19 -4.69 -3.66
N SER A 14 15.10 -5.39 -4.80
CA SER A 14 16.28 -5.93 -5.49
C SER A 14 17.23 -4.86 -6.03
N MET A 15 16.73 -3.64 -6.27
CA MET A 15 17.54 -2.48 -6.65
C MET A 15 18.23 -1.80 -5.45
N GLY A 16 18.10 -2.36 -4.24
CA GLY A 16 18.69 -1.84 -3.02
C GLY A 16 17.84 -0.80 -2.28
N LEU A 17 16.60 -0.56 -2.73
CA LEU A 17 15.68 0.35 -2.04
C LEU A 17 15.10 -0.35 -0.81
N LYS A 18 14.94 0.39 0.29
CA LYS A 18 14.08 -0.04 1.40
C LYS A 18 12.63 0.15 0.98
N VAL A 19 11.80 -0.87 1.16
CA VAL A 19 10.38 -0.81 0.77
C VAL A 19 9.48 -0.76 2.00
N TRP A 20 8.60 0.25 2.05
CA TRP A 20 7.50 0.30 3.01
C TRP A 20 6.22 -0.28 2.38
N ILE A 21 5.63 -1.27 3.05
CA ILE A 21 4.46 -1.98 2.58
C ILE A 21 3.24 -1.47 3.36
N ASN A 22 2.38 -0.72 2.70
CA ASN A 22 1.10 -0.34 3.27
C ASN A 22 0.12 -1.54 3.31
N TYR A 23 -0.68 -1.60 4.36
CA TYR A 23 -1.86 -2.44 4.44
C TYR A 23 -3.00 -1.75 5.18
N ARG A 24 -4.25 -2.07 4.80
CA ARG A 24 -5.46 -1.56 5.46
C ARG A 24 -5.96 -2.51 6.55
N SER A 25 -6.22 -3.77 6.19
CA SER A 25 -6.93 -4.73 7.06
C SER A 25 -6.23 -6.08 7.26
N ASN A 26 -5.26 -6.44 6.44
CA ASN A 26 -4.60 -7.75 6.50
C ASN A 26 -3.10 -7.57 6.76
N ALA A 27 -2.72 -7.65 8.04
CA ALA A 27 -1.34 -7.49 8.49
C ALA A 27 -0.50 -8.71 8.09
N GLU A 28 -1.07 -9.91 8.21
CA GLU A 28 -0.39 -11.19 7.98
C GLU A 28 0.22 -11.27 6.59
N VAL A 29 -0.49 -10.77 5.58
CA VAL A 29 -0.01 -10.71 4.20
C VAL A 29 1.11 -9.68 4.02
N ALA A 30 1.02 -8.54 4.71
CA ALA A 30 2.07 -7.53 4.66
C ALA A 30 3.36 -8.03 5.32
N ASP A 31 3.21 -8.69 6.48
CA ASP A 31 4.31 -9.32 7.21
C ASP A 31 4.94 -10.47 6.44
N ALA A 32 4.13 -11.31 5.78
CA ALA A 32 4.65 -12.38 4.92
C ALA A 32 5.53 -11.83 3.79
N LEU A 33 5.10 -10.75 3.11
CA LEU A 33 5.90 -10.11 2.07
C LEU A 33 7.16 -9.47 2.64
N LYS A 34 7.06 -8.79 3.79
CA LYS A 34 8.21 -8.23 4.49
C LYS A 34 9.25 -9.32 4.78
N ASN A 35 8.83 -10.43 5.37
CA ASN A 35 9.71 -11.56 5.70
C ASN A 35 10.34 -12.16 4.44
N GLU A 36 9.58 -12.35 3.35
CA GLU A 36 10.13 -12.83 2.07
C GLU A 36 11.25 -11.92 1.52
N LEU A 37 11.10 -10.60 1.66
CA LEU A 37 12.12 -9.64 1.23
C LEU A 37 13.34 -9.65 2.16
N GLU A 38 13.12 -9.73 3.48
CA GLU A 38 14.20 -9.81 4.47
C GLU A 38 15.02 -11.11 4.36
N GLU A 39 14.38 -12.25 4.07
CA GLU A 39 15.05 -13.53 3.82
C GLU A 39 15.99 -13.48 2.61
N LYS A 40 15.69 -12.62 1.63
CA LYS A 40 16.55 -12.35 0.47
C LYS A 40 17.64 -11.31 0.74
N GLY A 41 17.73 -10.81 1.97
CA GLY A 41 18.70 -9.79 2.39
C GLY A 41 18.30 -8.35 2.03
N TYR A 42 17.06 -8.12 1.61
CA TYR A 42 16.55 -6.78 1.33
C TYR A 42 15.96 -6.13 2.58
N LYS A 43 15.77 -4.81 2.54
CA LYS A 43 15.18 -4.05 3.65
C LYS A 43 13.70 -3.79 3.38
N ALA A 44 12.84 -4.20 4.31
CA ALA A 44 11.41 -3.95 4.23
C ALA A 44 10.84 -3.52 5.58
N ALA A 45 9.75 -2.77 5.55
CA ALA A 45 8.96 -2.42 6.73
C ALA A 45 7.47 -2.39 6.36
N VAL A 46 6.59 -2.53 7.34
CA VAL A 46 5.13 -2.51 7.14
C VAL A 46 4.54 -1.30 7.85
N ILE A 47 3.46 -0.75 7.29
CA ILE A 47 2.73 0.35 7.91
C ILE A 47 1.23 0.23 7.66
N LYS A 48 0.43 0.41 8.71
CA LYS A 48 -1.02 0.35 8.62
C LYS A 48 -1.59 1.73 8.40
N PHE A 49 -2.27 1.94 7.29
CA PHE A 49 -3.17 3.08 7.11
C PHE A 49 -4.18 2.79 6.00
N ASP A 50 -5.30 3.50 6.02
CA ASP A 50 -6.26 3.51 4.93
C ASP A 50 -5.87 4.58 3.91
N ALA A 51 -5.69 4.22 2.65
CA ALA A 51 -5.27 5.16 1.61
C ALA A 51 -6.30 6.27 1.34
N ALA A 52 -7.57 6.05 1.70
CA ALA A 52 -8.62 7.07 1.65
C ALA A 52 -8.62 8.01 2.87
N SER A 53 -7.79 7.76 3.89
CA SER A 53 -7.68 8.59 5.09
C SER A 53 -6.50 9.55 4.99
N GLU A 54 -6.79 10.84 4.85
CA GLU A 54 -5.77 11.88 4.81
C GLU A 54 -4.93 11.93 6.10
N SER A 55 -5.58 11.86 7.27
CA SER A 55 -4.88 11.85 8.55
C SER A 55 -3.99 10.62 8.72
N GLY A 56 -4.49 9.44 8.36
CA GLY A 56 -3.71 8.20 8.40
C GLY A 56 -2.53 8.22 7.44
N PHE A 57 -2.68 8.83 6.26
CA PHE A 57 -1.60 9.04 5.32
C PHE A 57 -0.53 9.98 5.90
N ILE A 58 -0.91 11.13 6.45
CA ILE A 58 0.03 12.10 7.05
C ILE A 58 0.85 11.45 8.16
N GLU A 59 0.20 10.76 9.09
CA GLU A 59 0.87 10.05 10.20
C GLU A 59 1.83 8.96 9.69
N ALA A 60 1.43 8.23 8.65
CA ALA A 60 2.25 7.21 8.04
C ALA A 60 3.51 7.80 7.38
N ILE A 61 3.37 8.89 6.62
CA ILE A 61 4.51 9.57 5.99
C ILE A 61 5.45 10.13 7.06
N GLN A 62 4.92 10.74 8.13
CA GLN A 62 5.75 11.23 9.24
C GLN A 62 6.56 10.10 9.88
N THR A 63 5.94 8.94 10.10
CA THR A 63 6.62 7.76 10.66
C THR A 63 7.76 7.28 9.74
N ILE A 64 7.52 7.24 8.42
CA ILE A 64 8.54 6.86 7.43
C ILE A 64 9.69 7.86 7.43
N VAL A 65 9.40 9.15 7.41
CA VAL A 65 10.41 10.22 7.40
C VAL A 65 11.21 10.24 8.70
N GLN A 66 10.58 10.00 9.85
CA GLN A 66 11.29 9.88 11.13
C GLN A 66 12.21 8.65 11.17
N SER A 67 11.80 7.55 10.54
CA SER A 67 12.57 6.31 10.52
C SER A 67 13.74 6.34 9.54
N ASP A 68 13.52 6.89 8.34
CA ASP A 68 14.43 6.78 7.20
C ASP A 68 14.92 8.13 6.64
N GLY A 69 14.52 9.23 7.26
CA GLY A 69 14.92 10.60 6.92
C GLY A 69 14.15 11.20 5.73
N SER A 70 13.68 10.39 4.78
CA SER A 70 12.91 10.88 3.63
C SER A 70 12.09 9.77 2.95
N LEU A 71 11.09 10.17 2.16
CA LEU A 71 10.40 9.30 1.21
C LEU A 71 10.76 9.72 -0.21
N SER A 72 11.43 8.85 -0.97
CA SER A 72 11.88 9.17 -2.35
C SER A 72 10.87 8.79 -3.42
N TYR A 73 10.11 7.71 -3.20
CA TYR A 73 9.18 7.15 -4.18
C TYR A 73 7.89 6.71 -3.50
N LEU A 74 6.75 7.00 -4.12
CA LEU A 74 5.43 6.57 -3.68
C LEU A 74 4.75 5.80 -4.80
N VAL A 75 4.28 4.60 -4.49
CA VAL A 75 3.47 3.78 -5.39
C VAL A 75 2.04 3.80 -4.87
N ASN A 76 1.16 4.57 -5.51
CA ASN A 76 -0.27 4.57 -5.18
C ASN A 76 -0.96 3.38 -5.87
N ASN A 77 -0.97 2.24 -5.18
CA ASN A 77 -1.53 0.97 -5.68
C ASN A 77 -2.76 0.52 -4.86
N ALA A 78 -3.34 1.39 -4.03
CA ALA A 78 -4.62 1.09 -3.40
C ALA A 78 -5.73 1.31 -4.43
N GLY A 79 -6.59 0.31 -4.62
CA GLY A 79 -7.71 0.39 -5.55
C GLY A 79 -8.84 -0.54 -5.13
N VAL A 80 -10.08 -0.07 -5.26
CA VAL A 80 -11.28 -0.88 -5.04
C VAL A 80 -12.15 -0.83 -6.29
N VAL A 81 -12.50 -2.00 -6.81
CA VAL A 81 -13.44 -2.15 -7.93
C VAL A 81 -14.80 -2.61 -7.40
N ARG A 82 -15.87 -2.06 -7.95
CA ARG A 82 -17.26 -2.49 -7.73
C ARG A 82 -17.90 -2.79 -9.09
N ASP A 83 -17.77 -4.02 -9.56
CA ASP A 83 -18.34 -4.43 -10.84
C ASP A 83 -19.86 -4.62 -10.74
N LYS A 84 -20.59 -3.64 -11.29
CA LYS A 84 -22.01 -3.72 -11.63
C LYS A 84 -22.21 -3.14 -13.02
N LEU A 85 -23.27 -3.55 -13.73
CA LEU A 85 -23.71 -2.82 -14.92
C LEU A 85 -23.88 -1.35 -14.56
N ALA A 86 -23.32 -0.42 -15.34
CA ALA A 86 -23.35 1.01 -15.04
C ALA A 86 -24.79 1.52 -14.75
N ILE A 87 -25.78 0.98 -15.46
CA ILE A 87 -27.20 1.31 -15.29
C ILE A 87 -27.81 0.85 -13.94
N LYS A 88 -27.11 -0.03 -13.21
CA LYS A 88 -27.52 -0.56 -11.91
C LYS A 88 -26.61 -0.09 -10.77
N MET A 89 -25.67 0.82 -11.04
CA MET A 89 -24.77 1.35 -10.03
C MET A 89 -25.53 2.36 -9.16
N LYS A 90 -25.52 2.16 -7.85
CA LYS A 90 -26.05 3.17 -6.93
C LYS A 90 -25.05 4.32 -6.83
N THR A 91 -25.54 5.53 -6.56
CA THR A 91 -24.70 6.71 -6.32
C THR A 91 -23.65 6.45 -5.22
N GLU A 92 -24.02 5.72 -4.17
CA GLU A 92 -23.13 5.31 -3.08
C GLU A 92 -21.99 4.39 -3.57
N ASP A 93 -22.30 3.42 -4.44
CA ASP A 93 -21.30 2.55 -5.03
C ASP A 93 -20.32 3.35 -5.91
N PHE A 94 -20.83 4.36 -6.64
CA PHE A 94 -20.02 5.23 -7.49
C PHE A 94 -19.06 6.09 -6.66
N HIS A 95 -19.54 6.75 -5.60
CA HIS A 95 -18.68 7.55 -4.71
C HIS A 95 -17.62 6.68 -4.04
N HIS A 96 -17.99 5.48 -3.57
CA HIS A 96 -17.03 4.54 -2.99
C HIS A 96 -15.91 4.15 -3.97
N VAL A 97 -16.20 3.99 -5.27
CA VAL A 97 -15.16 3.69 -6.27
C VAL A 97 -14.25 4.89 -6.48
N ILE A 98 -14.79 6.10 -6.59
CA ILE A 98 -13.98 7.31 -6.82
C ILE A 98 -13.08 7.64 -5.62
N GLU A 99 -13.57 7.46 -4.39
CA GLU A 99 -12.81 7.79 -3.18
C GLU A 99 -11.68 6.79 -2.85
N ASN A 100 -11.70 5.58 -3.43
CA ASN A 100 -10.77 4.51 -3.09
C ASN A 100 -9.79 4.14 -4.23
N ASN A 101 -9.69 4.95 -5.29
CA ASN A 101 -8.76 4.78 -6.41
C ASN A 101 -7.85 5.99 -6.61
#